data_AF-A0A645EDU9-F1
#
_entry.id   AF-A0A645EDU9-F1
#
_cell.length_a   1.000
_cell.length_b   1.000
_cell.length_c   1.000
_cell.angle_alpha   90.00
_cell.angle_beta   90.00
_cell.angle_gamma   90.00
#
_symmetry.space_group_name_H-M   'P 1'
#
loop_
_entity.id
_entity.type
_entity.pdbx_description
1 polymer ?
#
loop_
_entity_poly.entity_id
_entity_poly.type
_entity_poly.pdbx_seq_one_letter_code
_entity_poly.pdbx_strand_id
1 'polypeptide(L)'
;MPLSIAARPAEREKFEKLMSEIRNLYTEWTEMGIPAEDARYILPNAAETKIVVTMNVRSLYNFFSLRCCSRAQWEIRALADKMLAEVKEVAPVLFEKAGPSCVTNGICTEGAMTCGRLAALQAKAAKG
;
A
#
# COMPACT_ATOMS: atom_id res chain seq x y z
N MET A 1 8.15 -4.92 5.93
CA MET A 1 9.55 -4.42 5.84
C MET A 1 9.77 -3.80 4.46
N PRO A 2 10.38 -2.61 4.36
CA PRO A 2 10.76 -1.99 3.08
C PRO A 2 11.63 -2.87 2.19
N LEU A 3 11.32 -2.91 0.88
CA LEU A 3 12.04 -3.73 -0.10
C LEU A 3 13.55 -3.41 -0.16
N SER A 4 13.92 -2.14 0.03
CA SER A 4 15.32 -1.71 0.06
C SER A 4 16.10 -2.30 1.23
N ILE A 5 15.45 -2.55 2.37
CA ILE A 5 16.06 -3.20 3.54
C ILE A 5 16.06 -4.71 3.33
N ALA A 6 14.93 -5.28 2.89
CA ALA A 6 14.78 -6.71 2.68
C ALA A 6 15.77 -7.30 1.64
N ALA A 7 16.17 -6.50 0.64
CA ALA A 7 17.13 -6.90 -0.39
C ALA A 7 18.56 -7.04 0.12
N ARG A 8 18.88 -6.61 1.35
CA ARG A 8 20.23 -6.63 1.90
C ARG A 8 20.26 -7.47 3.19
N PRO A 9 20.88 -8.67 3.19
CA PRO A 9 20.78 -9.60 4.30
C PRO A 9 21.24 -9.05 5.66
N ALA A 10 22.36 -8.32 5.69
CA ALA A 10 22.90 -7.78 6.94
C ALA A 10 22.01 -6.66 7.54
N GLU A 11 21.45 -5.80 6.69
CA GLU A 11 20.54 -4.73 7.09
C GLU A 11 19.18 -5.29 7.52
N ARG A 12 18.71 -6.33 6.84
CA ARG A 12 17.51 -7.07 7.23
C ARG A 12 17.66 -7.64 8.64
N GLU A 13 18.77 -8.31 8.93
CA GLU A 13 19.04 -8.87 10.25
C GLU A 13 19.06 -7.78 11.33
N LYS A 14 19.75 -6.66 11.07
CA LYS A 14 19.77 -5.51 11.98
C LYS A 14 18.37 -4.94 12.22
N PHE A 15 17.56 -4.85 11.17
CA PHE A 15 16.17 -4.38 11.27
C PHE A 15 15.33 -5.33 12.13
N GLU A 16 15.37 -6.64 11.85
CA GLU A 16 14.62 -7.65 12.60
C GLU A 16 15.01 -7.66 14.07
N LYS A 17 16.32 -7.54 14.37
CA LYS A 17 16.83 -7.41 15.74
C LYS A 17 16.27 -6.18 16.44
N LEU A 18 16.35 -5.01 15.83
CA LEU A 18 15.82 -3.76 16.42
C LEU A 18 14.30 -3.83 16.66
N MET A 19 13.54 -4.40 15.71
CA MET A 19 12.10 -4.60 15.89
C MET A 19 11.77 -5.50 17.09
N SER A 20 12.61 -6.52 17.32
CA SER A 20 12.48 -7.42 18.48
C SER A 20 12.81 -6.68 19.78
N GLU A 21 13.89 -5.89 19.82
CA GLU A 21 14.28 -5.09 20.97
C GLU A 21 13.18 -4.09 21.37
N ILE A 22 12.61 -3.36 20.41
CA ILE A 22 11.51 -2.41 20.65
C ILE A 22 10.28 -3.15 21.23
N ARG A 23 9.95 -4.33 20.70
CA ARG A 23 8.82 -5.14 21.18
C ARG A 23 9.02 -5.60 22.63
N ASN A 24 10.22 -6.06 22.95
CA ASN A 24 10.55 -6.52 24.30
C ASN A 24 10.45 -5.37 25.30
N LEU A 25 11.01 -4.20 24.95
CA LEU A 25 10.93 -3.01 25.79
C LEU A 25 9.48 -2.53 25.99
N TYR A 26 8.67 -2.54 24.93
CA TYR A 26 7.24 -2.24 25.04
C TYR A 26 6.55 -3.17 26.03
N THR A 27 6.84 -4.48 25.95
CA THR A 27 6.26 -5.51 26.82
C THR A 27 6.67 -5.29 28.27
N GLU A 28 7.97 -5.10 28.52
CA GLU A 28 8.52 -4.79 29.85
C GLU A 28 7.83 -3.58 30.47
N TRP A 29 7.70 -2.48 29.73
CA TRP A 29 7.03 -1.27 30.22
C TRP A 29 5.57 -1.52 30.56
N THR A 30 4.83 -2.25 29.72
CA THR A 30 3.44 -2.59 30.01
C THR A 30 3.30 -3.50 31.23
N GLU A 31 4.22 -4.44 31.45
CA GLU A 31 4.25 -5.33 32.62
C GLU A 31 4.61 -4.57 33.92
N MET A 32 5.39 -3.49 33.81
CA MET A 32 5.69 -2.57 34.92
C MET A 32 4.52 -1.63 35.27
N GLY A 33 3.42 -1.68 34.52
CA GLY A 33 2.22 -0.85 34.77
C GLY A 33 2.22 0.50 34.06
N ILE A 34 3.13 0.75 33.11
CA ILE A 34 3.04 1.92 32.22
C ILE A 34 1.84 1.72 31.29
N PRO A 35 0.91 2.69 31.16
CA PRO A 35 -0.22 2.59 30.26
C PRO A 35 0.21 2.26 28.82
N ALA A 36 -0.53 1.39 28.14
CA ALA A 36 -0.16 0.94 26.79
C ALA A 36 -0.13 2.09 25.78
N GLU A 37 -0.96 3.12 25.98
CA GLU A 37 -0.99 4.35 25.19
C GLU A 37 0.27 5.20 25.30
N ASP A 38 0.98 5.11 26.42
CA ASP A 38 2.26 5.78 26.68
C ASP A 38 3.42 4.90 26.21
N ALA A 39 3.35 3.59 26.51
CA ALA A 39 4.38 2.65 26.11
C ALA A 39 4.50 2.57 24.58
N ARG A 40 3.40 2.69 23.83
CA ARG A 40 3.42 2.59 22.36
C ARG A 40 4.18 3.72 21.65
N TYR A 41 4.63 4.77 22.34
CA TYR A 41 5.41 5.86 21.73
C TYR A 41 6.73 5.40 21.09
N ILE A 42 7.26 4.23 21.51
CA ILE A 42 8.46 3.64 20.90
C ILE A 42 8.15 2.79 19.66
N LEU A 43 6.87 2.46 19.40
CA LEU A 43 6.52 1.58 18.29
C LEU A 43 6.79 2.28 16.95
N PRO A 44 7.43 1.60 16.00
CA PRO A 44 7.79 2.18 14.72
C PRO A 44 6.57 2.22 13.78
N ASN A 45 6.65 3.03 12.73
CA ASN A 45 5.69 3.00 11.62
C ASN A 45 5.57 1.63 10.93
N ALA A 46 6.56 0.75 11.11
CA ALA A 46 6.55 -0.61 10.60
C ALA A 46 5.74 -1.59 11.47
N ALA A 47 5.22 -1.15 12.61
CA ALA A 47 4.34 -1.96 13.44
C ALA A 47 3.09 -2.36 12.65
N GLU A 48 2.79 -3.66 12.63
CA GLU A 48 1.60 -4.16 11.94
C GLU A 48 0.34 -3.61 12.60
N THR A 49 -0.60 -3.16 11.76
CA THR A 49 -1.94 -2.76 12.19
C THR A 49 -2.99 -3.53 11.41
N LYS A 50 -4.08 -3.90 12.08
CA LYS A 50 -5.24 -4.54 11.47
C LYS A 50 -6.36 -3.53 11.41
N ILE A 51 -6.93 -3.35 10.22
CA ILE A 51 -8.00 -2.39 9.96
C ILE A 51 -9.13 -3.08 9.21
N VAL A 52 -10.37 -2.79 9.62
CA VAL A 52 -11.57 -3.15 8.87
C VAL A 52 -12.08 -1.89 8.19
N VAL A 53 -12.27 -1.94 6.87
CA VAL A 53 -12.79 -0.83 6.07
C VAL A 53 -14.05 -1.26 5.35
N THR A 54 -15.04 -0.36 5.31
CA THR A 54 -16.23 -0.50 4.47
C THR A 54 -16.26 0.65 3.49
N MET A 55 -16.43 0.34 2.20
CA MET A 55 -16.41 1.34 1.13
C MET A 55 -17.51 1.01 0.13
N ASN A 56 -18.27 2.03 -0.28
CA ASN A 56 -19.18 1.87 -1.41
C ASN A 56 -18.39 1.84 -2.74
N VAL A 57 -19.07 1.50 -3.84
CA VAL A 57 -18.45 1.36 -5.17
C VAL A 57 -17.76 2.65 -5.62
N ARG A 58 -18.36 3.83 -5.38
CA ARG A 58 -17.77 5.13 -5.74
C ARG A 58 -16.47 5.38 -4.98
N SER A 59 -16.45 5.06 -3.69
CA SER A 59 -15.26 5.16 -2.84
C SER A 59 -14.18 4.20 -3.30
N LEU A 60 -14.54 2.97 -3.70
CA LEU A 60 -13.60 2.00 -4.25
C LEU A 60 -12.97 2.48 -5.56
N TYR A 61 -13.75 3.02 -6.50
CA TYR A 61 -13.18 3.59 -7.73
C TYR A 61 -12.18 4.72 -7.45
N ASN A 62 -12.51 5.63 -6.54
CA ASN A 62 -11.60 6.71 -6.14
C ASN A 62 -10.35 6.15 -5.44
N PHE A 63 -10.50 5.11 -4.61
CA PHE A 63 -9.38 4.47 -3.95
C PHE A 63 -8.43 3.82 -4.97
N PHE A 64 -8.95 3.04 -5.91
CA PHE A 64 -8.13 2.39 -6.95
C PHE A 64 -7.48 3.39 -7.90
N SER A 65 -8.17 4.48 -8.26
CA SER A 65 -7.61 5.52 -9.14
C SER A 65 -6.33 6.14 -8.58
N LEU A 66 -6.26 6.28 -7.24
CA LEU A 66 -5.12 6.84 -6.52
C LEU A 66 -4.11 5.78 -6.11
N ARG A 67 -4.56 4.65 -5.57
CA ARG A 67 -3.68 3.69 -4.88
C ARG A 67 -3.12 2.61 -5.78
N CYS A 68 -3.74 2.31 -6.92
CA CYS A 68 -3.15 1.45 -7.96
C CYS A 68 -2.14 2.22 -8.86
N CYS A 69 -1.92 3.52 -8.62
CA CYS A 69 -0.93 4.30 -9.36
C CYS A 69 0.48 3.80 -9.06
N SER A 70 1.35 3.69 -10.07
CA SER A 70 2.73 3.25 -9.85
C SER A 70 3.58 4.25 -9.06
N ARG A 71 3.11 5.49 -8.89
CA ARG A 71 3.70 6.52 -8.03
C ARG A 71 3.29 6.39 -6.56
N ALA A 72 2.22 5.66 -6.25
CA ALA A 72 1.82 5.40 -4.88
C ALA A 72 2.88 4.55 -4.15
N GLN A 73 2.97 4.72 -2.83
CA GLN A 73 3.83 3.89 -1.98
C GLN A 73 3.55 2.40 -2.24
N TRP A 74 4.60 1.62 -2.39
CA TRP A 74 4.52 0.23 -2.83
C TRP A 74 3.63 -0.64 -1.93
N GLU A 75 3.58 -0.39 -0.62
CA GLU A 75 2.72 -1.14 0.34
C GLU A 75 1.23 -0.91 0.07
N ILE A 76 0.78 0.35 0.03
CA ILE A 76 -0.63 0.65 -0.23
C ILE A 76 -1.04 0.27 -1.65
N ARG A 77 -0.10 0.33 -2.61
CA ARG A 77 -0.33 -0.15 -3.97
C ARG A 77 -0.55 -1.65 -4.02
N ALA A 78 0.31 -2.42 -3.36
CA ALA A 78 0.15 -3.87 -3.28
C ALA A 78 -1.17 -4.27 -2.58
N LEU A 79 -1.57 -3.54 -1.53
CA LEU A 79 -2.88 -3.71 -0.90
C LEU A 79 -4.03 -3.40 -1.87
N ALA A 80 -3.97 -2.25 -2.56
CA ALA A 80 -5.01 -1.83 -3.48
C ALA A 80 -5.15 -2.76 -4.68
N ASP A 81 -4.05 -3.28 -5.22
CA ASP A 81 -4.07 -4.24 -6.33
C ASP A 81 -4.71 -5.58 -5.90
N LYS A 82 -4.46 -6.03 -4.67
CA LYS A 82 -5.15 -7.21 -4.10
C LYS A 82 -6.64 -6.95 -3.91
N MET A 83 -7.00 -5.82 -3.28
CA MET A 83 -8.40 -5.43 -3.13
C MET A 83 -9.12 -5.34 -4.48
N LEU A 84 -8.46 -4.82 -5.51
CA LEU A 84 -9.00 -4.73 -6.87
C LEU A 84 -9.26 -6.10 -7.48
N ALA A 85 -8.38 -7.08 -7.23
CA ALA A 85 -8.59 -8.46 -7.69
C ALA A 85 -9.84 -9.07 -7.02
N GLU A 86 -9.96 -8.96 -5.70
CA GLU A 86 -11.12 -9.51 -4.96
C GLU A 86 -12.45 -8.92 -5.43
N VAL A 87 -12.53 -7.59 -5.64
CA VAL A 87 -13.78 -6.97 -6.09
C VAL A 87 -14.13 -7.29 -7.55
N LYS A 88 -13.12 -7.59 -8.39
CA LYS A 88 -13.34 -8.04 -9.77
C LYS A 88 -13.96 -9.43 -9.82
N GLU A 89 -13.61 -10.31 -8.89
CA GLU A 89 -14.26 -11.62 -8.76
C GLU A 89 -15.72 -11.47 -8.31
N VAL A 90 -16.00 -10.57 -7.36
CA VAL A 90 -17.35 -10.38 -6.81
C VAL A 90 -18.29 -9.65 -7.77
N ALA A 91 -17.82 -8.60 -8.46
CA ALA A 91 -18.63 -7.77 -9.34
C ALA A 91 -17.88 -7.36 -10.62
N PRO A 92 -17.62 -8.31 -11.53
CA PRO A 92 -16.75 -8.10 -12.70
C PRO A 92 -17.21 -6.97 -13.62
N VAL A 93 -18.52 -6.84 -13.85
CA VAL A 93 -19.09 -5.79 -14.72
C VAL A 93 -18.85 -4.40 -14.13
N LEU A 94 -18.95 -4.25 -12.80
CA LEU A 94 -18.67 -2.97 -12.15
C LEU A 94 -17.16 -2.65 -12.22
N PHE A 95 -16.29 -3.61 -11.96
CA PHE A 95 -14.86 -3.35 -11.80
C PHE A 95 -14.01 -3.62 -13.04
N GLU A 96 -14.62 -3.92 -14.20
CA GLU A 96 -13.92 -4.23 -15.46
C GLU A 96 -12.80 -3.23 -15.79
N LYS A 97 -13.12 -1.94 -15.74
CA LYS A 97 -12.21 -0.82 -16.04
C LYS A 97 -11.61 -0.15 -14.80
N ALA A 98 -11.81 -0.73 -13.61
CA ALA A 98 -11.26 -0.16 -12.38
C ALA A 98 -9.72 -0.33 -12.32
N GLY A 99 -9.06 0.66 -11.74
CA GLY A 99 -7.60 0.74 -11.67
C GLY A 99 -7.14 2.20 -11.54
N PRO A 100 -5.86 2.49 -11.82
CA PRO A 100 -5.33 3.85 -11.77
C PRO A 100 -5.99 4.75 -12.83
N SER A 101 -5.94 6.07 -12.64
CA SER A 101 -6.57 7.04 -13.55
C SER A 101 -6.22 6.86 -15.04
N CYS A 102 -5.00 6.41 -15.34
CA CYS A 102 -4.53 6.18 -16.71
C CYS A 102 -5.19 4.97 -17.39
N VAL A 103 -5.73 4.03 -16.62
CA VAL A 103 -6.53 2.90 -17.11
C VAL A 103 -8.00 3.30 -17.17
N THR A 104 -8.54 3.87 -16.08
CA THR A 104 -9.96 4.15 -15.95
C THR A 104 -10.42 5.30 -16.87
N ASN A 105 -9.65 6.38 -16.90
CA ASN A 105 -10.03 7.64 -17.56
C ASN A 105 -9.10 8.02 -18.72
N GLY A 106 -8.03 7.25 -18.96
CA GLY A 106 -7.03 7.58 -20.00
C GLY A 106 -6.21 8.84 -19.70
N ILE A 107 -6.15 9.30 -18.45
CA ILE A 107 -5.42 10.50 -18.04
C ILE A 107 -4.38 10.20 -16.95
N CYS A 108 -3.29 10.97 -16.93
CA CYS A 108 -2.30 10.94 -15.86
C CYS A 108 -2.41 12.21 -15.03
N THR A 109 -2.79 12.08 -13.76
CA THR A 109 -2.95 13.21 -12.83
C THR A 109 -1.63 13.65 -12.17
N GLU A 110 -0.53 12.93 -12.42
CA GLU A 110 0.79 13.20 -11.82
C GLU A 110 1.56 14.33 -12.55
N GLY A 111 1.07 14.78 -13.71
CA GLY A 111 1.70 15.85 -14.49
C GLY A 111 3.16 15.54 -14.85
N ALA A 112 4.08 16.43 -14.45
CA ALA A 112 5.52 16.26 -14.66
C ALA A 112 6.10 15.01 -13.98
N MET A 113 5.43 14.46 -12.96
CA MET A 113 5.85 13.27 -12.22
C MET A 113 5.32 11.96 -12.82
N THR A 114 4.87 11.98 -14.08
CA THR A 114 4.37 10.81 -14.79
C THR A 114 5.38 9.65 -14.80
N CYS A 115 4.88 8.43 -14.66
CA CYS A 115 5.67 7.21 -14.79
C CYS A 115 5.79 6.70 -16.23
N GLY A 116 5.23 7.42 -17.21
CA GLY A 116 5.24 7.03 -18.63
C GLY A 116 4.23 5.92 -19.01
N ARG A 117 3.52 5.33 -18.04
CA ARG A 117 2.55 4.24 -18.30
C ARG A 117 1.45 4.64 -19.29
N LEU A 118 0.93 5.86 -19.20
CA LEU A 118 -0.13 6.32 -20.10
C LEU A 118 0.34 6.35 -21.56
N ALA A 119 1.53 6.91 -21.82
CA ALA A 119 2.11 6.93 -23.15
C ALA A 119 2.31 5.50 -23.71
N ALA A 120 2.75 4.56 -22.86
CA ALA A 120 2.87 3.15 -23.25
C ALA A 120 1.52 2.49 -23.59
N LEU A 121 0.45 2.81 -22.86
CA LEU A 121 -0.91 2.34 -23.17
C LEU A 121 -1.42 2.90 -24.50
N GLN A 122 -1.23 4.20 -24.73
CA GLN A 122 -1.63 4.87 -25.98
C GLN A 122 -0.87 4.31 -27.19
N ALA A 123 0.44 4.10 -27.07
CA ALA A 123 1.26 3.51 -28.12
C ALA A 123 0.85 2.06 -28.48
N LYS A 124 0.33 1.30 -27.51
CA LYS A 124 -0.23 -0.05 -27.77
C LYS A 124 -1.57 0.03 -28.49
N ALA A 125 -2.44 0.94 -28.07
CA ALA A 125 -3.75 1.13 -28.71
C ALA A 125 -3.63 1.58 -30.18
N ALA A 126 -2.59 2.32 -30.55
CA ALA A 126 -2.35 2.74 -31.94
C ALA A 126 -1.82 1.63 -32.86
N LYS A 127 -1.47 0.45 -32.32
CA LYS A 127 -0.87 -0.67 -33.07
C LYS A 127 -1.79 -1.88 -33.23
N GLY A 128 -2.97 -1.87 -32.62
CA GLY A 128 -3.98 -2.93 -32.72
C GLY A 128 -5.25 -2.39 -33.33
#